data_AF-A0A430AF36-F1
#
_entry.id   AF-A0A430AF36-F1
#
_cell.length_a   1.000
_cell.length_b   1.000
_cell.length_c   1.000
_cell.angle_alpha   90.00
_cell.angle_beta   90.00
_cell.angle_gamma   90.00
#
_symmetry.space_group_name_H-M   'P 1'
#
loop_
_entity.id
_entity.type
_entity.pdbx_description
1 polymer ?
#
loop_
_entity_poly.entity_id
_entity_poly.type
_entity_poly.pdbx_seq_one_letter_code
_entity_poly.pdbx_strand_id
1 'polypeptide(L)'
;MKLEEIRLKRKRNEEAQDELLLNRKKFEYQQDEIQQSYIQDRHNKEAVLEYFYGESEQYLFEEGLEENRRNERRFLESSGEIMHHFSKRKTILEEENESLYEQELNELRKEDAHGKNESGGSSHTDSTN
;
A
#
# COMPACT_ATOMS: atom_id res chain seq x y z
N MET A 1 27.57 3.02 -4.36
CA MET A 1 26.86 2.69 -3.10
C MET A 1 27.38 1.33 -2.67
N LYS A 2 27.69 1.12 -1.40
CA LYS A 2 28.26 -0.16 -0.94
C LYS A 2 27.17 -1.24 -0.87
N LEU A 3 27.53 -2.51 -1.08
CA LEU A 3 26.61 -3.65 -1.01
C LEU A 3 25.76 -3.66 0.28
N GLU A 4 26.39 -3.38 1.42
CA GLU A 4 25.71 -3.31 2.72
C GLU A 4 24.67 -2.18 2.80
N GLU A 5 24.94 -1.05 2.14
CA GLU A 5 23.97 0.06 2.07
C GLU A 5 22.75 -0.32 1.22
N ILE A 6 22.96 -1.08 0.14
CA ILE A 6 21.87 -1.59 -0.72
C ILE A 6 21.00 -2.56 0.06
N ARG A 7 21.60 -3.53 0.77
CA ARG A 7 20.89 -4.50 1.61
C ARG A 7 20.07 -3.82 2.70
N LEU A 8 20.64 -2.82 3.37
CA LEU A 8 19.94 -2.06 4.40
C LEU A 8 18.73 -1.31 3.83
N LYS A 9 18.88 -0.70 2.64
CA LYS A 9 17.76 -0.03 1.96
C LYS A 9 16.67 -1.02 1.55
N ARG A 10 17.07 -2.19 1.03
CA ARG A 10 16.14 -3.25 0.62
C ARG A 10 15.31 -3.75 1.80
N LYS A 11 15.97 -4.04 2.92
CA LYS A 11 15.30 -4.43 4.16
C LYS A 11 14.29 -3.37 4.63
N ARG A 12 14.66 -2.08 4.63
CA ARG A 12 13.73 -1.00 5.00
C ARG A 12 12.56 -0.87 4.04
N ASN A 13 12.77 -1.13 2.76
CA ASN A 13 11.70 -1.14 1.77
C ASN A 13 10.75 -2.32 2.01
N GLU A 14 11.26 -3.53 2.28
CA GLU A 14 10.48 -4.70 2.67
C GLU A 14 9.63 -4.41 3.94
N GLU A 15 10.24 -3.83 4.99
CA GLU A 15 9.53 -3.39 6.20
C GLU A 15 8.40 -2.39 5.87
N ALA A 16 8.65 -1.43 4.97
CA ALA A 16 7.64 -0.47 4.54
C ALA A 16 6.50 -1.11 3.73
N GLN A 17 6.77 -2.17 2.97
CA GLN A 17 5.72 -2.93 2.26
C GLN A 17 4.82 -3.69 3.25
N ASP A 18 5.41 -4.29 4.28
CA ASP A 18 4.66 -4.99 5.33
C ASP A 18 3.78 -4.01 6.14
N GLU A 19 4.31 -2.86 6.51
CA GLU A 19 3.55 -1.80 7.17
C GLU A 19 2.40 -1.30 6.29
N LEU A 20 2.66 -1.08 5.00
CA LEU A 20 1.64 -0.66 4.04
C LEU A 20 0.52 -1.70 3.94
N LEU A 21 0.87 -2.99 3.87
CA LEU A 21 -0.10 -4.09 3.82
C LEU A 21 -0.97 -4.11 5.08
N LEU A 22 -0.35 -3.96 6.25
CA LEU A 22 -1.08 -3.93 7.52
C LEU A 22 -2.04 -2.73 7.60
N ASN A 23 -1.56 -1.54 7.24
CA ASN A 23 -2.36 -0.32 7.26
C ASN A 23 -3.52 -0.39 6.29
N ARG A 24 -3.28 -0.92 5.08
CA ARG A 24 -4.33 -1.15 4.09
C ARG A 24 -5.41 -2.08 4.62
N LYS A 25 -5.04 -3.24 5.19
CA LYS A 25 -6.01 -4.20 5.76
C LYS A 25 -6.84 -3.58 6.90
N LYS A 26 -6.21 -2.81 7.77
CA LYS A 26 -6.91 -2.08 8.85
C LYS A 26 -7.91 -1.09 8.29
N PHE A 27 -7.52 -0.35 7.25
CA PHE A 27 -8.39 0.61 6.59
C PHE A 27 -9.58 -0.07 5.90
N GLU A 28 -9.34 -1.14 5.14
CA GLU A 28 -10.41 -1.93 4.49
C GLU A 28 -11.43 -2.43 5.52
N TYR A 29 -10.97 -2.96 6.65
CA TYR A 29 -11.84 -3.39 7.74
C TYR A 29 -12.69 -2.24 8.33
N GLN A 30 -12.07 -1.10 8.62
CA GLN A 30 -12.78 0.09 9.13
C GLN A 30 -13.76 0.65 8.10
N GLN A 31 -13.39 0.60 6.82
CA GLN A 31 -14.25 1.03 5.72
C GLN A 31 -15.52 0.18 5.66
N ASP A 32 -15.39 -1.13 5.75
CA ASP A 32 -16.52 -2.06 5.77
C ASP A 32 -17.43 -1.79 6.98
N GLU A 33 -16.86 -1.63 8.19
CA GLU A 33 -17.64 -1.33 9.40
C GLU A 33 -18.46 -0.04 9.25
N ILE A 34 -17.84 1.04 8.77
CA ILE A 34 -18.50 2.33 8.57
C ILE A 34 -19.57 2.23 7.48
N GLN A 35 -19.29 1.52 6.39
CA GLN A 35 -20.27 1.30 5.32
C GLN A 35 -21.50 0.55 5.83
N GLN A 36 -21.32 -0.49 6.65
CA GLN A 36 -22.45 -1.18 7.30
C GLN A 36 -23.25 -0.24 8.21
N SER A 37 -22.58 0.66 8.93
CA SER A 37 -23.27 1.68 9.74
C SER A 37 -24.15 2.60 8.89
N TYR A 38 -23.67 3.06 7.73
CA TYR A 38 -24.47 3.88 6.81
C TYR A 38 -25.69 3.14 6.26
N ILE A 39 -25.52 1.86 5.89
CA ILE A 39 -26.59 0.99 5.40
C ILE A 39 -27.65 0.81 6.49
N GLN A 40 -27.23 0.52 7.73
CA GLN A 40 -28.15 0.34 8.85
C GLN A 40 -28.92 1.62 9.18
N ASP A 41 -28.24 2.77 9.21
CA ASP A 41 -28.88 4.06 9.46
C ASP A 41 -29.89 4.42 8.36
N ARG A 42 -29.55 4.10 7.10
CA ARG A 42 -30.48 4.25 5.97
C ARG A 42 -31.74 3.43 6.17
N HIS A 43 -31.60 2.14 6.51
CA HIS A 43 -32.76 1.27 6.77
C HIS A 43 -33.63 1.76 7.92
N ASN A 44 -33.01 2.24 9.01
CA ASN A 44 -33.75 2.80 10.14
C ASN A 44 -34.55 4.05 9.73
N LYS A 45 -33.94 4.94 8.95
CA LYS A 45 -34.59 6.17 8.46
C LYS A 45 -35.70 5.87 7.45
N GLU A 46 -35.48 4.91 6.55
CA GLU A 46 -36.51 4.45 5.60
C GLU A 46 -37.71 3.84 6.34
N ALA A 47 -37.49 3.05 7.39
CA ALA A 47 -38.57 2.50 8.21
C ALA A 47 -39.38 3.60 8.94
N VAL A 48 -38.71 4.65 9.43
CA VAL A 48 -39.41 5.81 10.02
C VAL A 48 -40.24 6.55 8.98
N LEU A 49 -39.70 6.77 7.78
CA LEU A 49 -40.45 7.39 6.69
C LEU A 49 -41.67 6.57 6.26
N GLU A 50 -41.54 5.25 6.21
CA GLU A 50 -42.66 4.35 5.91
C GLU A 50 -43.75 4.44 6.97
N TYR A 51 -43.39 4.53 8.26
CA TYR A 51 -44.36 4.69 9.34
C TYR A 51 -45.19 5.99 9.22
N PHE A 52 -44.58 7.08 8.77
CA PHE A 52 -45.25 8.38 8.58
C PHE A 52 -45.77 8.58 7.15
N TYR A 53 -45.88 7.53 6.34
CA TYR A 53 -46.25 7.67 4.94
C TYR A 53 -47.65 8.28 4.78
N GLY A 54 -47.72 9.41 4.07
CA GLY A 54 -48.96 10.16 3.85
C GLY A 54 -49.35 11.11 4.98
N GLU A 55 -48.60 11.14 6.08
CA GLU A 55 -48.78 12.09 7.16
C GLU A 55 -48.11 13.43 6.84
N SER A 56 -48.63 14.51 7.41
CA SER A 56 -48.12 15.86 7.15
C SER A 56 -46.68 16.06 7.64
N GLU A 57 -46.23 15.23 8.56
CA GLU A 57 -44.93 15.26 9.22
C GLU A 57 -43.85 14.44 8.48
N GLN A 58 -44.21 13.67 7.44
CA GLN A 58 -43.26 12.82 6.71
C GLN A 58 -42.01 13.60 6.26
N TYR A 59 -42.19 14.84 5.78
CA TYR A 59 -41.10 15.69 5.29
C TYR A 59 -40.02 15.97 6.35
N LEU A 60 -40.36 15.91 7.64
CA LEU A 60 -39.41 16.14 8.75
C LEU A 60 -38.30 15.09 8.78
N PHE A 61 -38.55 13.91 8.22
CA PHE A 61 -37.62 12.78 8.24
C PHE A 61 -36.86 12.61 6.90
N GLU A 62 -37.36 13.21 5.82
CA GLU A 62 -36.74 13.12 4.49
C GLU A 62 -35.36 13.78 4.46
N GLU A 63 -35.20 14.92 5.15
CA GLU A 63 -33.92 15.62 5.24
C GLU A 63 -32.82 14.75 5.88
N GLY A 64 -33.17 14.02 6.94
CA GLY A 64 -32.22 13.14 7.63
C GLY A 64 -31.79 11.93 6.80
N LEU A 65 -32.67 11.42 5.93
CA LEU A 65 -32.34 10.36 4.97
C LEU A 65 -31.42 10.89 3.86
N GLU A 66 -31.73 12.06 3.30
CA GLU A 66 -30.90 12.69 2.28
C GLU A 66 -29.54 13.11 2.80
N GLU A 67 -29.46 13.62 4.04
CA GLU A 67 -28.19 13.87 4.70
C GLU A 67 -27.37 12.58 4.87
N ASN A 68 -28.00 11.47 5.26
CA ASN A 68 -27.31 10.19 5.37
C ASN A 68 -26.69 9.76 4.03
N ARG A 69 -27.47 9.85 2.94
CA ARG A 69 -27.02 9.52 1.58
C ARG A 69 -25.85 10.40 1.12
N ARG A 70 -25.90 11.71 1.44
CA ARG A 70 -24.79 12.63 1.13
C ARG A 70 -23.53 12.29 1.90
N ASN A 71 -23.67 11.96 3.18
CA ASN A 71 -22.54 11.60 4.04
C ASN A 71 -21.92 10.26 3.64
N GLU A 72 -22.74 9.23 3.34
CA GLU A 72 -22.30 7.93 2.80
C GLU A 72 -21.50 8.14 1.51
N ARG A 73 -22.00 8.96 0.57
CA ARG A 73 -21.30 9.24 -0.69
C ARG A 73 -19.94 9.90 -0.45
N ARG A 74 -19.88 10.95 0.37
CA ARG A 74 -18.63 11.65 0.70
C ARG A 74 -17.61 10.73 1.35
N PHE A 75 -18.08 9.82 2.22
CA PHE A 75 -17.23 8.82 2.84
C PHE A 75 -16.67 7.82 1.83
N LEU A 76 -17.47 7.33 0.89
CA LEU A 76 -17.01 6.40 -0.16
C LEU A 76 -16.03 7.07 -1.11
N GLU A 77 -16.26 8.33 -1.47
CA GLU A 77 -15.34 9.13 -2.29
C GLU A 77 -13.98 9.29 -1.60
N SER A 78 -13.96 9.73 -0.34
CA SER A 78 -12.71 9.90 0.42
C SER A 78 -12.00 8.57 0.67
N SER A 79 -12.75 7.49 0.90
CA SER A 79 -12.17 6.15 1.04
C SER A 79 -11.52 5.66 -0.26
N GLY A 80 -12.14 5.97 -1.41
CA GLY A 80 -11.56 5.70 -2.72
C GLY A 80 -10.21 6.39 -2.93
N GLU A 81 -10.07 7.65 -2.50
CA GLU A 81 -8.81 8.39 -2.57
C GLU A 81 -7.71 7.75 -1.70
N ILE A 82 -8.06 7.31 -0.49
CA ILE A 82 -7.13 6.64 0.42
C ILE A 82 -6.68 5.28 -0.17
N MET A 83 -7.62 4.51 -0.73
CA MET A 83 -7.29 3.25 -1.39
C MET A 83 -6.43 3.44 -2.65
N HIS A 84 -6.65 4.51 -3.39
CA HIS A 84 -5.78 4.90 -4.49
C HIS A 84 -4.37 5.24 -4.00
N HIS A 85 -4.24 5.99 -2.90
CA HIS A 85 -2.96 6.30 -2.28
C HIS A 85 -2.20 5.03 -1.85
N PHE A 86 -2.87 4.08 -1.17
CA PHE A 86 -2.25 2.79 -0.81
C PHE A 86 -1.76 2.03 -2.04
N SER A 87 -2.56 2.00 -3.11
CA SER A 87 -2.20 1.31 -4.35
C SER A 87 -0.98 1.95 -5.02
N LYS A 88 -0.95 3.28 -5.11
CA LYS A 88 0.21 4.01 -5.66
C LYS A 88 1.47 3.79 -4.83
N ARG A 89 1.35 3.85 -3.50
CA ARG A 89 2.49 3.63 -2.60
C ARG A 89 3.03 2.21 -2.71
N LYS A 90 2.15 1.22 -2.87
CA LYS A 90 2.54 -0.18 -3.10
C LYS A 90 3.41 -0.30 -4.36
N THR A 91 2.93 0.22 -5.49
CA THR A 91 3.66 0.18 -6.76
C THR A 91 5.04 0.84 -6.64
N ILE A 92 5.12 2.02 -6.01
CA ILE A 92 6.41 2.70 -5.79
C ILE A 92 7.39 1.83 -4.98
N LEU A 93 6.91 1.18 -3.91
CA LEU A 93 7.77 0.34 -3.08
C LEU A 93 8.22 -0.92 -3.83
N GLU A 94 7.34 -1.54 -4.61
CA GLU A 94 7.66 -2.71 -5.45
C GLU A 94 8.73 -2.36 -6.50
N GLU A 95 8.55 -1.25 -7.22
CA GLU A 95 9.53 -0.74 -8.21
C GLU A 95 10.88 -0.40 -7.56
N GLU A 96 10.87 0.24 -6.38
CA GLU A 96 12.09 0.54 -5.64
C GLU A 96 12.80 -0.74 -5.18
N ASN A 97 12.06 -1.75 -4.73
CA ASN A 97 12.63 -3.02 -4.30
C ASN A 97 13.30 -3.77 -5.46
N GLU A 98 12.65 -3.82 -6.63
CA GLU A 98 13.20 -4.42 -7.85
C GLU A 98 14.48 -3.70 -8.28
N SER A 99 14.49 -2.36 -8.26
CA SER A 99 15.67 -1.56 -8.56
C SER A 99 16.82 -1.83 -7.58
N LEU A 100 16.53 -1.94 -6.27
CA LEU A 100 17.54 -2.27 -5.25
C LEU A 100 18.09 -3.69 -5.43
N TYR A 101 17.25 -4.65 -5.81
CA TYR A 101 17.67 -6.01 -6.09
C TYR A 101 18.63 -6.08 -7.29
N GLU A 102 18.30 -5.39 -8.40
CA GLU A 102 19.21 -5.32 -9.56
C GLU A 102 20.54 -4.63 -9.22
N GLN A 103 20.51 -3.60 -8.37
CA GLN A 103 21.75 -2.98 -7.87
C GLN A 103 22.58 -3.94 -7.03
N GLU A 104 21.94 -4.72 -6.14
CA GLU A 104 22.63 -5.75 -5.34
C GLU A 104 23.31 -6.79 -6.23
N LEU A 105 22.59 -7.32 -7.24
CA LEU A 105 23.14 -8.27 -8.21
C LEU A 105 24.34 -7.70 -8.97
N ASN A 106 24.28 -6.42 -9.34
CA ASN A 106 25.36 -5.77 -10.07
C ASN A 106 26.61 -5.54 -9.21
N GLU A 107 26.46 -5.21 -7.92
CA GLU A 107 27.61 -5.10 -7.01
C GLU A 107 28.25 -6.47 -6.75
N LEU A 108 27.45 -7.54 -6.57
CA LEU A 108 27.98 -8.90 -6.43
C LEU A 108 28.78 -9.35 -7.67
N ARG A 109 28.28 -9.06 -8.88
CA ARG A 109 29.01 -9.36 -10.13
C ARG A 109 30.35 -8.62 -10.22
N LYS A 110 30.45 -7.40 -9.68
CA LYS A 110 31.71 -6.63 -9.66
C LYS A 110 32.70 -7.23 -8.67
N GLU A 111 32.24 -7.62 -7.47
CA GLU A 111 33.09 -8.30 -6.48
C GLU A 111 33.69 -9.58 -7.07
N ASP A 112 32.90 -10.38 -7.77
CA ASP A 112 33.35 -11.60 -8.46
C ASP A 112 34.34 -11.32 -9.61
N ALA A 113 34.12 -10.24 -10.38
CA ALA A 113 35.01 -9.84 -11.47
C ALA A 113 36.37 -9.34 -10.95
N HIS A 114 36.41 -8.67 -9.80
CA HIS A 114 37.64 -8.24 -9.15
C HIS A 114 38.38 -9.41 -8.47
N GLY A 115 37.67 -10.37 -7.85
CA GLY A 115 38.28 -11.54 -7.20
C GLY A 115 38.97 -12.53 -8.15
N LYS A 116 38.57 -12.57 -9.43
CA LYS A 116 39.24 -13.39 -10.46
C LYS A 116 40.52 -12.78 -11.03
N ASN A 117 40.78 -11.49 -10.81
CA ASN A 117 41.98 -10.81 -11.31
C ASN A 117 43.19 -10.92 -10.37
N GLU A 118 43.02 -11.39 -9.13
CA GLU A 118 44.12 -11.54 -8.16
C GLU A 118 44.71 -12.97 -8.09
N SER A 119 44.06 -13.96 -8.71
CA SER A 119 44.51 -15.36 -8.69
C SER A 119 45.24 -15.83 -9.96
N GLY A 120 45.42 -14.94 -10.95
CA GLY A 120 46.06 -15.25 -12.23
C GLY A 120 47.32 -14.43 -12.49
N GLY A 121 48.41 -14.66 -11.73
CA GLY A 121 49.63 -13.88 -11.93
C GLY A 121 50.87 -14.27 -11.12
N SER A 122 50.99 -15.51 -10.64
CA SER A 122 52.29 -16.07 -10.22
C SER A 122 52.66 -17.17 -11.19
N SER A 123 53.23 -16.79 -12.34
CA SER A 123 54.02 -17.73 -13.15
C SER A 123 55.49 -17.40 -12.95
N HIS A 124 56.07 -18.23 -12.11
CA HIS A 124 57.49 -18.42 -11.90
C HIS A 124 58.15 -18.66 -13.26
N THR A 125 58.97 -17.74 -13.75
CA THR A 125 59.94 -18.04 -14.81
C THR A 125 61.31 -18.18 -14.17
N ASP A 126 61.52 -19.31 -13.51
CA ASP A 126 62.85 -19.87 -13.31
C ASP A 126 63.15 -20.77 -14.51
N SER A 127 64.08 -20.35 -15.37
CA SER A 127 64.90 -21.26 -16.17
C SER A 127 66.14 -20.52 -16.67
N THR A 128 67.21 -20.74 -15.93
CA THR A 128 68.61 -20.63 -16.33
C THR A 128 68.96 -21.74 -17.33
N ASN A 129 69.42 -21.35 -18.52
CA ASN A 129 70.65 -21.79 -19.21
C ASN A 129 70.64 -21.38 -20.68
#